data_AF-A0A6C0C9X3-F1
#
_entry.id   AF-A0A6C0C9X3-F1
#
_cell.length_a   1.000
_cell.length_b   1.000
_cell.length_c   1.000
_cell.angle_alpha   90.00
_cell.angle_beta   90.00
_cell.angle_gamma   90.00
#
_symmetry.space_group_name_H-M   'P 1'
#
loop_
_entity.id
_entity.type
_entity.pdbx_description
1 polymer ?
#
loop_
_entity_poly.entity_id
_entity_poly.type
_entity_poly.pdbx_seq_one_letter_code
_entity_poly.pdbx_strand_id
1 'polypeptide(L)'
;MTSILFGDLFSDIIKYFSPVSLYRLTMTCKKFQHGLENNIKSNIINAIKTRLCNDLGPFQDEFMRILEPMNPVIIGSFITQCMLGEKWQDGTIKIWISNPTACLERYAEKYGKEREKNDEITNFLTANDCAKDILGRIYYSSVSAFWKRIISCSINDNKIDLILCDRRDGIHAKEFVQEFIHYDVNKNMFNITSSEISIYKMDKVSDKYANLIEQKDFYEQYPKMQRRGFKFYESDLNPDLMTDDEMINYYFRSSDIIKVSCDNDMYKIHMKMNREFIMDNNKIFCMTRTRRYVENPVFTVTELKITKYVDTDNTCTYRHMNMFVCKSKTCAVKLFYPESEHYHCVYITDDENIYDYSKSENGAILILNK
;
A
#
# COMPACT_ATOMS: atom_id res chain seq x y z
N MET A 1 -8.52 54.72 26.97
CA MET A 1 -8.34 53.28 26.69
C MET A 1 -7.90 53.14 25.25
N THR A 2 -6.63 52.80 25.05
CA THR A 2 -6.06 52.48 23.73
C THR A 2 -6.43 51.04 23.40
N SER A 3 -7.43 50.83 22.54
CA SER A 3 -7.72 49.52 21.99
C SER A 3 -6.64 49.18 20.96
N ILE A 4 -5.67 48.35 21.35
CA ILE A 4 -4.78 47.71 20.39
C ILE A 4 -5.62 46.64 19.70
N LEU A 5 -6.13 46.96 18.51
CA LEU A 5 -6.65 45.97 17.56
C LEU A 5 -5.43 45.18 17.10
N PHE A 6 -5.15 44.05 17.74
CA PHE A 6 -4.35 43.03 17.09
C PHE A 6 -5.08 42.72 15.78
N GLY A 7 -4.43 43.00 14.64
CA GLY A 7 -4.84 42.44 13.36
C GLY A 7 -5.02 40.92 13.51
N ASP A 8 -5.74 40.28 12.59
CA ASP A 8 -6.08 38.87 12.70
C ASP A 8 -4.80 38.01 12.84
N LEU A 9 -4.34 37.78 14.07
CA LEU A 9 -3.12 37.02 14.40
C LEU A 9 -3.14 35.66 13.69
N PHE A 10 -4.35 35.15 13.44
CA PHE A 10 -4.56 33.94 12.68
C PHE A 10 -3.95 33.98 11.28
N SER A 11 -4.07 35.09 10.54
CA SER A 11 -3.47 35.21 9.20
C SER A 11 -1.95 35.12 9.21
N ASP A 12 -1.32 35.52 10.32
CA ASP A 12 0.13 35.47 10.47
C ASP A 12 0.63 34.08 10.86
N ILE A 13 -0.16 33.35 11.66
CA ILE A 13 0.21 32.02 12.16
C ILE A 13 -0.24 30.86 11.26
N ILE A 14 -1.21 31.09 10.37
CA ILE A 14 -1.83 30.04 9.54
C ILE A 14 -0.83 29.21 8.72
N LYS A 15 0.27 29.83 8.29
CA LYS A 15 1.35 29.20 7.52
C LYS A 15 2.18 28.18 8.32
N TYR A 16 2.05 28.17 9.64
CA TYR A 16 2.77 27.24 10.52
C TYR A 16 1.93 26.01 10.89
N PHE A 17 0.64 25.99 10.54
CA PHE A 17 -0.19 24.83 10.78
C PHE A 17 0.07 23.75 9.73
N SER A 18 0.06 22.49 10.15
CA SER A 18 0.04 21.38 9.20
C SER A 18 -1.27 21.38 8.42
N PRO A 19 -1.28 20.86 7.18
CA PRO A 19 -2.49 20.86 6.36
C PRO A 19 -3.68 20.15 7.03
N VAL A 20 -3.45 18.99 7.66
CA VAL A 20 -4.48 18.26 8.40
C VAL A 20 -5.03 19.06 9.59
N SER A 21 -4.20 19.87 10.26
CA SER A 21 -4.66 20.70 11.39
C SER A 21 -5.58 21.82 10.91
N LEU A 22 -5.26 22.46 9.78
CA LEU A 22 -6.12 23.47 9.17
C LEU A 22 -7.43 22.86 8.71
N TYR A 23 -7.39 21.69 8.08
CA TYR A 23 -8.60 20.98 7.68
C TYR A 23 -9.49 20.69 8.91
N ARG A 24 -8.94 20.12 9.98
CA ARG A 24 -9.70 19.86 11.22
C ARG A 24 -10.26 21.13 11.85
N LEU A 25 -9.55 22.26 11.75
CA LEU A 25 -10.05 23.55 12.21
C LEU A 25 -11.29 24.00 11.41
N THR A 26 -11.30 23.79 10.08
CA THR A 26 -12.49 24.09 9.26
C THR A 26 -13.69 23.23 9.61
N MET A 27 -13.47 21.99 10.08
CA MET A 27 -14.54 21.07 10.48
C MET A 27 -15.12 21.37 11.86
N THR A 28 -14.31 21.94 12.76
CA THR A 28 -14.70 22.18 14.16
C THR A 28 -15.15 23.61 14.43
N CYS A 29 -14.86 24.56 13.54
CA CYS A 29 -15.18 25.97 13.74
C CYS A 29 -15.88 26.59 12.52
N LYS A 30 -17.17 26.96 12.70
CA LYS A 30 -17.99 27.62 11.66
C LYS A 30 -17.35 28.89 11.10
N LYS A 31 -16.60 29.65 11.90
CA LYS A 31 -15.91 30.87 11.46
C LYS A 31 -14.88 30.59 10.34
N PHE A 32 -14.25 29.41 10.38
CA PHE A 32 -13.18 29.05 9.46
C PHE A 32 -13.62 28.17 8.29
N GLN A 33 -14.87 27.68 8.31
CA GLN A 33 -15.40 26.72 7.34
C GLN A 33 -15.25 27.14 5.86
N HIS A 34 -15.35 28.44 5.55
CA HIS A 34 -15.27 28.94 4.17
C HIS A 34 -14.01 29.76 3.86
N GLY A 35 -13.16 30.02 4.85
CA GLY A 35 -12.04 30.95 4.70
C GLY A 35 -10.69 30.30 4.38
N LEU A 36 -10.53 29.00 4.67
CA LEU A 36 -9.18 28.40 4.73
C LEU A 36 -8.85 27.45 3.58
N GLU A 37 -9.74 27.21 2.61
CA GLU A 37 -9.49 26.23 1.55
C GLU A 37 -8.20 26.53 0.77
N ASN A 38 -8.00 27.79 0.39
CA ASN A 38 -6.79 28.23 -0.30
C ASN A 38 -5.54 28.11 0.60
N ASN A 39 -5.69 28.36 1.90
CA ASN A 39 -4.60 28.19 2.85
C ASN A 39 -4.25 26.71 3.05
N ILE A 40 -5.23 25.81 3.07
CA ILE A 40 -4.99 24.36 3.12
C ILE A 40 -4.19 23.94 1.89
N LYS A 41 -4.64 24.29 0.67
CA LYS A 41 -3.91 23.96 -0.57
C LYS A 41 -2.49 24.52 -0.57
N SER A 42 -2.33 25.79 -0.19
CA SER A 42 -1.01 26.43 -0.09
C SER A 42 -0.09 25.73 0.91
N ASN A 43 -0.61 25.35 2.09
CA ASN A 43 0.17 24.61 3.08
C ASN A 43 0.52 23.19 2.62
N ILE A 44 -0.34 22.50 1.85
CA ILE A 44 0.01 21.21 1.24
C ILE A 44 1.15 21.40 0.23
N ILE A 45 1.06 22.39 -0.65
CA ILE A 45 2.10 22.70 -1.64
C ILE A 45 3.42 23.02 -0.93
N ASN A 46 3.39 23.83 0.12
CA ASN A 46 4.58 24.14 0.92
C ASN A 46 5.16 22.87 1.57
N ALA A 47 4.32 22.02 2.16
CA ALA A 47 4.76 20.75 2.75
C ALA A 47 5.42 19.83 1.71
N ILE A 48 4.86 19.74 0.49
CA ILE A 48 5.45 19.00 -0.64
C ILE A 48 6.81 19.58 -1.01
N LYS A 49 6.92 20.89 -1.23
CA LYS A 49 8.16 21.56 -1.62
C LYS A 49 9.26 21.42 -0.57
N THR A 50 8.93 21.69 0.70
CA THR A 50 9.86 21.51 1.82
C THR A 50 10.33 20.06 1.91
N ARG A 51 9.43 19.10 1.74
CA ARG A 51 9.79 17.69 1.84
C ARG A 51 10.65 17.21 0.68
N LEU A 52 10.35 17.64 -0.55
CA LEU A 52 11.22 17.37 -1.71
C LEU A 52 12.61 17.97 -1.51
N CYS A 53 12.69 19.20 -1.00
CA CYS A 53 13.96 19.85 -0.69
C CYS A 53 14.78 19.02 0.30
N ASN A 54 14.15 18.55 1.38
CA ASN A 54 14.83 17.73 2.38
C ASN A 54 15.19 16.33 1.85
N ASP A 55 14.29 15.68 1.12
CA ASP A 55 14.47 14.31 0.64
C ASP A 55 15.51 14.25 -0.52
N LEU A 56 15.57 15.28 -1.39
CA LEU A 56 16.55 15.37 -2.48
C LEU A 56 17.88 16.03 -2.05
N GLY A 57 17.85 16.88 -1.04
CA GLY A 57 19.03 17.53 -0.47
C GLY A 57 19.84 18.28 -1.54
N PRO A 58 21.18 18.07 -1.62
CA PRO A 58 22.04 18.75 -2.59
C PRO A 58 21.68 18.49 -4.07
N PHE A 59 20.97 17.40 -4.36
CA PHE A 59 20.57 17.03 -5.72
C PHE A 59 19.30 17.74 -6.19
N GLN A 60 18.62 18.49 -5.32
CA GLN A 60 17.31 19.09 -5.64
C GLN A 60 17.36 19.97 -6.89
N ASP A 61 18.28 20.93 -6.95
CA ASP A 61 18.31 21.93 -8.02
C ASP A 61 18.58 21.28 -9.37
N GLU A 62 19.55 20.36 -9.44
CA GLU A 62 19.87 19.64 -10.66
C GLU A 62 18.74 18.68 -11.07
N PHE A 63 18.17 17.96 -10.11
CA PHE A 63 17.05 17.05 -10.37
C PHE A 63 15.82 17.80 -10.90
N MET A 64 15.48 18.95 -10.30
CA MET A 64 14.37 19.78 -10.77
C MET A 64 14.67 20.44 -12.12
N ARG A 65 15.89 20.91 -12.36
CA ARG A 65 16.31 21.46 -13.66
C ARG A 65 16.08 20.49 -14.80
N ILE A 66 16.36 19.20 -14.58
CA ILE A 66 16.18 18.14 -15.58
C ILE A 66 14.68 17.82 -15.75
N LEU A 67 13.91 17.77 -14.66
CA LEU A 67 12.51 17.37 -14.69
C LEU A 67 11.55 18.46 -15.20
N GLU A 68 11.74 19.73 -14.82
CA GLU A 68 10.83 20.84 -15.10
C GLU A 68 10.38 20.97 -16.58
N PRO A 69 11.27 20.85 -17.58
CA PRO A 69 10.91 20.88 -19.00
C PRO A 69 9.93 19.77 -19.42
N MET A 70 9.87 18.70 -18.63
CA MET A 70 9.01 17.54 -18.86
C MET A 70 7.62 17.67 -18.23
N ASN A 71 7.30 18.82 -17.61
CA ASN A 71 6.04 19.09 -16.93
C ASN A 71 5.62 17.95 -15.96
N PRO A 72 6.46 17.63 -14.98
CA PRO A 72 6.33 16.43 -14.16
C PRO A 72 5.18 16.57 -13.15
N VAL A 73 4.47 15.47 -12.92
CA VAL A 73 3.35 15.40 -11.98
C VAL A 73 3.66 14.37 -10.91
N ILE A 74 3.79 14.79 -9.66
CA ILE A 74 3.87 13.89 -8.52
C ILE A 74 2.50 13.27 -8.31
N ILE A 75 2.46 11.95 -8.11
CA ILE A 75 1.23 11.21 -7.86
C ILE A 75 1.39 10.30 -6.65
N GLY A 76 0.28 9.86 -6.06
CA GLY A 76 0.32 8.84 -5.02
C GLY A 76 0.44 9.37 -3.60
N SER A 77 0.74 8.43 -2.69
CA SER A 77 0.76 8.64 -1.24
C SER A 77 1.79 9.63 -0.73
N PHE A 78 2.78 10.07 -1.51
CA PHE A 78 3.69 11.13 -1.07
C PHE A 78 2.92 12.42 -0.73
N ILE A 79 1.90 12.75 -1.53
CA ILE A 79 1.05 13.92 -1.28
C ILE A 79 0.20 13.71 -0.03
N THR A 80 -0.38 12.52 0.13
CA THR A 80 -1.15 12.11 1.32
C THR A 80 -0.33 12.22 2.59
N GLN A 81 0.92 11.77 2.55
CA GLN A 81 1.88 11.92 3.65
C GLN A 81 2.13 13.39 3.99
N CYS A 82 2.29 14.27 2.99
CA CYS A 82 2.45 15.71 3.21
C CYS A 82 1.19 16.36 3.81
N MET A 83 0.01 15.92 3.38
CA MET A 83 -1.26 16.40 3.95
C MET A 83 -1.39 16.04 5.44
N LEU A 84 -1.04 14.79 5.77
CA LEU A 84 -1.12 14.26 7.13
C LEU A 84 0.04 14.72 8.04
N GLY A 85 1.12 15.25 7.47
CA GLY A 85 2.34 15.57 8.21
C GLY A 85 3.12 14.33 8.66
N GLU A 86 3.05 13.23 7.89
CA GLU A 86 3.64 11.93 8.23
C GLU A 86 4.78 11.56 7.29
N LYS A 87 5.75 10.76 7.75
CA LYS A 87 6.77 10.13 6.88
C LYS A 87 6.68 8.61 7.01
N TRP A 88 6.42 7.93 5.90
CA TRP A 88 6.31 6.47 5.85
C TRP A 88 7.64 5.87 5.35
N GLN A 89 8.19 4.91 6.10
CA GLN A 89 9.51 4.31 5.82
C GLN A 89 9.58 3.55 4.49
N ASP A 90 8.47 2.98 4.06
CA ASP A 90 8.30 2.26 2.80
C ASP A 90 7.68 3.14 1.69
N GLY A 91 7.71 4.47 1.87
CA GLY A 91 7.22 5.42 0.89
C GLY A 91 8.11 5.51 -0.34
N THR A 92 7.49 5.65 -1.51
CA THR A 92 8.15 5.96 -2.78
C THR A 92 7.54 7.21 -3.37
N ILE A 93 8.36 8.16 -3.81
CA ILE A 93 7.92 9.34 -4.55
C ILE A 93 7.69 8.92 -6.00
N LYS A 94 6.44 8.96 -6.47
CA LYS A 94 6.10 8.60 -7.85
C LYS A 94 5.92 9.87 -8.66
N ILE A 95 6.67 10.01 -9.75
CA ILE A 95 6.64 11.16 -10.64
C ILE A 95 6.22 10.68 -12.02
N TRP A 96 5.09 11.18 -12.49
CA TRP A 96 4.55 10.93 -13.81
C TRP A 96 5.05 11.95 -14.81
N ILE A 97 5.51 11.47 -15.98
CA ILE A 97 5.96 12.29 -17.09
C ILE A 97 5.19 11.86 -18.33
N SER A 98 4.31 12.75 -18.82
CA SER A 98 3.58 12.56 -20.06
C SER A 98 4.46 12.94 -21.25
N ASN A 99 4.51 12.08 -22.28
CA ASN A 99 5.21 12.34 -23.53
C ASN A 99 6.70 12.73 -23.34
N PRO A 100 7.51 11.84 -22.76
CA PRO A 100 8.94 12.11 -22.53
C PRO A 100 9.67 12.47 -23.83
N THR A 101 9.25 11.88 -24.95
CA THR A 101 9.87 12.05 -26.28
C THR A 101 9.73 13.48 -26.81
N ALA A 102 8.55 14.11 -26.74
CA ALA A 102 8.38 15.50 -27.18
C ALA A 102 9.05 16.51 -26.24
N CYS A 103 9.17 16.19 -24.95
CA CYS A 103 9.90 17.01 -23.98
C CYS A 103 11.42 16.95 -24.20
N LEU A 104 11.95 15.76 -24.55
CA LEU A 104 13.35 15.59 -24.93
C LEU A 104 13.67 16.32 -26.25
N GLU A 105 12.74 16.39 -27.21
CA GLU A 105 12.91 17.19 -28.44
C GLU A 105 12.93 18.70 -28.16
N ARG A 106 12.01 19.24 -27.33
CA ARG A 106 12.03 20.66 -26.92
C ARG A 106 13.26 21.02 -26.08
N TYR A 107 13.76 20.08 -25.28
CA TYR A 107 14.97 20.27 -24.51
C TYR A 107 16.22 20.24 -25.40
N ALA A 108 16.30 19.32 -26.37
CA ALA A 108 17.34 19.29 -27.39
C ALA A 108 17.34 20.54 -28.29
N GLU A 109 16.18 21.17 -28.51
CA GLU A 109 16.07 22.48 -29.17
C GLU A 109 16.61 23.63 -28.30
N LYS A 110 16.45 23.54 -26.97
CA LYS A 110 16.90 24.57 -26.00
C LYS A 110 18.37 24.43 -25.60
N TYR A 111 18.93 23.21 -25.62
CA TYR A 111 20.26 22.92 -25.06
C TYR A 111 21.21 22.17 -26.02
N GLY A 112 20.79 21.90 -27.26
CA GLY A 112 21.65 21.31 -28.31
C GLY A 112 21.27 19.89 -28.70
N LYS A 113 21.36 19.60 -30.00
CA LYS A 113 20.95 18.33 -30.61
C LYS A 113 22.07 17.29 -30.54
N GLU A 114 22.00 16.38 -29.59
CA GLU A 114 22.54 15.03 -29.80
C GLU A 114 21.42 14.00 -29.59
N ARG A 115 20.89 13.53 -30.72
CA ARG A 115 20.04 12.35 -30.83
C ARG A 115 20.90 11.10 -30.61
N GLU A 116 21.39 10.90 -29.40
CA GLU A 116 21.83 9.57 -28.97
C GLU A 116 20.96 9.13 -27.80
N LYS A 117 21.03 7.84 -27.47
CA LYS A 117 20.12 7.09 -26.58
C LYS A 117 20.21 7.51 -25.08
N ASN A 118 20.56 8.75 -24.83
CA ASN A 118 21.03 9.34 -23.59
C ASN A 118 20.01 10.37 -23.10
N ASP A 119 18.95 9.90 -22.44
CA ASP A 119 18.07 10.78 -21.67
C ASP A 119 18.89 11.37 -20.51
N GLU A 120 18.92 12.71 -20.37
CA GLU A 120 19.67 13.41 -19.31
C GLU A 120 19.30 12.91 -17.91
N ILE A 121 18.05 12.47 -17.71
CA ILE A 121 17.62 11.79 -16.47
C ILE A 121 18.40 10.50 -16.28
N THR A 122 18.47 9.65 -17.30
CA THR A 122 19.18 8.37 -17.21
C THR A 122 20.67 8.61 -17.01
N ASN A 123 21.25 9.60 -17.69
CA ASN A 123 22.65 9.98 -17.52
C ASN A 123 22.95 10.50 -16.12
N PHE A 124 22.18 11.46 -15.61
CA PHE A 124 22.31 12.00 -14.27
C PHE A 124 22.21 10.87 -13.22
N LEU A 125 21.21 10.01 -13.35
CA LEU A 125 21.02 8.92 -12.39
C LEU A 125 22.09 7.84 -12.50
N THR A 126 22.61 7.54 -13.69
CA THR A 126 23.69 6.56 -13.88
C THR A 126 25.02 7.11 -13.41
N ALA A 127 25.33 8.38 -13.70
CA ALA A 127 26.55 9.06 -13.25
C ALA A 127 26.65 9.13 -11.73
N ASN A 128 25.50 9.14 -11.04
CA ASN A 128 25.42 9.13 -9.58
C ASN A 128 25.15 7.73 -9.00
N ASP A 129 25.18 6.65 -9.81
CA ASP A 129 24.90 5.26 -9.41
C ASP A 129 23.58 5.10 -8.64
N CYS A 130 22.57 5.88 -9.02
CA CYS A 130 21.32 6.02 -8.29
C CYS A 130 20.18 5.17 -8.87
N ALA A 131 20.28 4.61 -10.08
CA ALA A 131 19.12 4.09 -10.81
C ALA A 131 19.17 2.64 -11.31
N LYS A 132 17.98 2.07 -11.45
CA LYS A 132 17.68 0.84 -12.16
C LYS A 132 16.47 1.07 -13.08
N ASP A 133 16.59 0.62 -14.32
CA ASP A 133 15.55 0.75 -15.33
C ASP A 133 14.72 -0.54 -15.46
N ILE A 134 13.40 -0.40 -15.54
CA ILE A 134 12.45 -1.50 -15.68
C ILE A 134 11.39 -1.11 -16.73
N LEU A 135 11.24 -1.97 -17.73
CA LEU A 135 10.17 -1.87 -18.72
C LEU A 135 8.93 -2.64 -18.26
N GLY A 136 7.75 -2.00 -18.33
CA GLY A 136 6.48 -2.60 -17.95
C GLY A 136 5.38 -2.37 -18.98
N ARG A 137 4.43 -3.31 -19.07
CA ARG A 137 3.28 -3.24 -19.98
C ARG A 137 1.99 -3.14 -19.17
N ILE A 138 1.08 -2.24 -19.56
CA ILE A 138 -0.26 -2.11 -18.98
C ILE A 138 -1.30 -2.33 -20.07
N TYR A 139 -2.36 -3.06 -19.75
CA TYR A 139 -3.49 -3.35 -20.63
C TYR A 139 -4.69 -2.47 -20.26
N TYR A 140 -5.32 -1.85 -21.26
CA TYR A 140 -6.64 -1.22 -21.11
C TYR A 140 -7.71 -2.21 -21.57
N SER A 141 -8.86 -2.25 -20.90
CA SER A 141 -10.03 -3.03 -21.34
C SER A 141 -10.66 -2.50 -22.62
N SER A 142 -10.41 -1.23 -22.97
CA SER A 142 -11.04 -0.52 -24.10
C SER A 142 -10.04 0.10 -25.10
N VAL A 143 -8.72 -0.03 -24.86
CA VAL A 143 -7.69 0.60 -25.71
C VAL A 143 -6.46 -0.33 -25.82
N SER A 144 -5.67 -0.19 -26.88
CA SER A 144 -4.44 -0.95 -27.06
C SER A 144 -3.51 -0.86 -25.83
N ALA A 145 -2.79 -1.95 -25.53
CA ALA A 145 -1.81 -1.99 -24.44
C ALA A 145 -0.76 -0.89 -24.63
N PHE A 146 -0.42 -0.19 -23.55
CA PHE A 146 0.65 0.80 -23.55
C PHE A 146 1.85 0.33 -22.74
N TRP A 147 3.01 0.84 -23.11
CA TRP A 147 4.25 0.61 -22.39
C TRP A 147 4.51 1.80 -21.47
N LYS A 148 4.90 1.48 -20.24
CA LYS A 148 5.53 2.44 -19.34
C LYS A 148 6.97 2.01 -19.13
N ARG A 149 7.87 2.98 -19.11
CA ARG A 149 9.22 2.78 -18.61
C ARG A 149 9.26 3.35 -17.20
N ILE A 150 9.69 2.54 -16.23
CA ILE A 150 9.87 2.98 -14.86
C ILE A 150 11.36 3.02 -14.60
N ILE A 151 11.87 4.21 -14.30
CA ILE A 151 13.22 4.38 -13.78
C ILE A 151 13.08 4.50 -12.26
N SER A 152 13.47 3.46 -11.55
CA SER A 152 13.51 3.48 -10.09
C SER A 152 14.89 3.93 -9.63
N CYS A 153 14.94 4.92 -8.75
CA CYS A 153 16.19 5.41 -8.18
C CYS A 153 16.11 5.66 -6.67
N SER A 154 17.28 5.82 -6.06
CA SER A 154 17.42 6.18 -4.65
C SER A 154 18.29 7.42 -4.52
N ILE A 155 17.74 8.51 -3.99
CA ILE A 155 18.45 9.76 -3.73
C ILE A 155 18.35 10.04 -2.22
N ASN A 156 19.49 10.14 -1.53
CA ASN A 156 19.56 10.27 -0.06
C ASN A 156 18.66 9.26 0.69
N ASP A 157 18.76 7.98 0.32
CA ASP A 157 17.92 6.86 0.83
C ASP A 157 16.41 6.97 0.52
N ASN A 158 15.97 8.00 -0.20
CA ASN A 158 14.58 8.14 -0.63
C ASN A 158 14.38 7.48 -1.98
N LYS A 159 13.40 6.57 -2.03
CA LYS A 159 13.01 5.87 -3.27
C LYS A 159 12.15 6.78 -4.14
N ILE A 160 12.52 6.87 -5.41
CA ILE A 160 11.82 7.64 -6.43
C ILE A 160 11.54 6.73 -7.63
N ASP A 161 10.31 6.74 -8.12
CA ASP A 161 9.93 6.09 -9.36
C ASP A 161 9.54 7.16 -10.39
N LEU A 162 10.32 7.25 -11.47
CA LEU A 162 9.98 8.05 -12.64
C LEU A 162 9.18 7.20 -13.61
N ILE A 163 7.91 7.55 -13.83
CA ILE A 163 6.97 6.83 -14.68
C ILE A 163 6.89 7.57 -16.02
N LEU A 164 7.59 7.04 -17.01
CA LEU A 164 7.64 7.55 -18.37
C LEU A 164 6.58 6.83 -19.20
N CYS A 165 5.58 7.58 -19.68
CA CYS A 165 4.51 7.02 -20.50
C CYS A 165 4.65 7.47 -21.96
N ASP A 166 4.92 6.50 -22.85
CA ASP A 166 5.11 6.75 -24.28
C ASP A 166 3.86 6.31 -25.07
N ARG A 167 2.97 7.28 -25.32
CA ARG A 167 1.85 7.12 -26.26
C ARG A 167 1.66 8.43 -27.01
N ARG A 168 1.61 8.37 -28.35
CA ARG A 168 1.47 9.54 -29.24
C ARG A 168 0.22 10.38 -28.96
N ASP A 169 -0.85 9.74 -28.46
CA ASP A 169 -2.11 10.41 -28.11
C ASP A 169 -2.19 10.80 -26.62
N GLY A 170 -1.17 10.45 -25.82
CA GLY A 170 -0.96 10.87 -24.43
C GLY A 170 -2.04 10.39 -23.44
N ILE A 171 -1.71 9.42 -22.58
CA ILE A 171 -2.50 9.27 -21.35
C ILE A 171 -2.11 10.41 -20.43
N HIS A 172 -3.08 11.24 -20.08
CA HIS A 172 -2.84 12.33 -19.14
C HIS A 172 -2.67 11.77 -17.73
N ALA A 173 -1.86 12.42 -16.90
CA ALA A 173 -1.65 12.01 -15.50
C ALA A 173 -2.99 11.82 -14.75
N LYS A 174 -3.99 12.64 -15.05
CA LYS A 174 -5.34 12.55 -14.47
C LYS A 174 -6.05 11.25 -14.85
N GLU A 175 -6.04 10.89 -16.12
CA GLU A 175 -6.62 9.63 -16.61
C GLU A 175 -5.90 8.44 -15.98
N PHE A 176 -4.56 8.48 -15.95
CA PHE A 176 -3.77 7.43 -15.32
C PHE A 176 -4.15 7.24 -13.84
N VAL A 177 -4.22 8.33 -13.09
CA VAL A 177 -4.55 8.30 -11.66
C VAL A 177 -5.98 7.81 -11.43
N GLN A 178 -6.93 8.22 -12.26
CA GLN A 178 -8.34 7.83 -12.09
C GLN A 178 -8.59 6.37 -12.46
N GLU A 179 -7.93 5.86 -13.50
CA GLU A 179 -8.20 4.52 -14.04
C GLU A 179 -7.29 3.43 -13.45
N PHE A 180 -6.03 3.74 -13.12
CA PHE A 180 -5.01 2.74 -12.75
C PHE A 180 -4.54 2.85 -11.32
N ILE A 181 -4.71 4.00 -10.67
CA ILE A 181 -4.46 4.06 -9.24
C ILE A 181 -5.73 3.64 -8.54
N HIS A 182 -5.66 2.45 -7.97
CA HIS A 182 -6.80 1.88 -7.28
C HIS A 182 -7.04 2.59 -5.97
N TYR A 183 -6.12 2.50 -5.00
CA TYR A 183 -6.33 3.10 -3.68
C TYR A 183 -6.54 4.61 -3.74
N ASP A 184 -7.66 5.07 -3.20
CA ASP A 184 -8.05 6.49 -3.14
C ASP A 184 -6.97 7.37 -2.51
N VAL A 185 -6.28 6.86 -1.48
CA VAL A 185 -5.16 7.55 -0.81
C VAL A 185 -3.95 7.77 -1.71
N ASN A 186 -3.93 7.18 -2.90
CA ASN A 186 -2.90 7.39 -3.92
C ASN A 186 -3.41 8.23 -5.10
N LYS A 187 -4.69 8.66 -5.11
CA LYS A 187 -5.28 9.40 -6.23
C LYS A 187 -5.01 10.91 -6.22
N ASN A 188 -4.08 11.35 -5.38
CA ASN A 188 -3.66 12.75 -5.29
C ASN A 188 -2.62 13.08 -6.36
N MET A 189 -2.65 14.32 -6.85
CA MET A 189 -1.74 14.81 -7.89
C MET A 189 -1.20 16.19 -7.55
N PHE A 190 0.07 16.43 -7.89
CA PHE A 190 0.70 17.74 -7.79
C PHE A 190 1.62 17.97 -8.99
N ASN A 191 1.32 19.00 -9.79
CA ASN A 191 2.17 19.41 -10.89
C ASN A 191 3.26 20.35 -10.37
N ILE A 192 4.53 19.97 -10.57
CA ILE A 192 5.67 20.74 -10.04
C ILE A 192 5.78 22.10 -10.74
N THR A 193 5.63 22.11 -12.07
CA THR A 193 5.81 23.31 -12.90
C THR A 193 4.70 24.34 -12.67
N SER A 194 3.44 23.94 -12.67
CA SER A 194 2.31 24.86 -12.45
C SER A 194 1.99 25.10 -10.98
N SER A 195 2.56 24.29 -10.06
CA SER A 195 2.15 24.22 -8.66
C SER A 195 0.65 23.91 -8.45
N GLU A 196 -0.02 23.34 -9.46
CA GLU A 196 -1.41 22.91 -9.37
C GLU A 196 -1.51 21.62 -8.54
N ILE A 197 -2.49 21.57 -7.64
CA ILE A 197 -2.75 20.41 -6.77
C ILE A 197 -4.18 19.92 -6.93
N SER A 198 -4.34 18.60 -7.06
CA SER A 198 -5.62 17.91 -7.06
C SER A 198 -5.64 16.91 -5.92
N ILE A 199 -6.54 17.13 -4.97
CA ILE A 199 -6.73 16.25 -3.81
C ILE A 199 -8.00 15.44 -3.99
N TYR A 200 -7.86 14.13 -3.95
CA TYR A 200 -8.97 13.19 -4.02
C TYR A 200 -9.53 12.93 -2.63
N LYS A 201 -10.78 13.35 -2.39
CA LYS A 201 -11.52 13.18 -1.11
C LYS A 201 -10.72 13.61 0.13
N MET A 202 -10.49 14.92 0.24
CA MET A 202 -9.73 15.57 1.32
C MET A 202 -10.18 15.15 2.73
N ASP A 203 -11.48 15.03 2.92
CA ASP A 203 -12.14 14.56 4.15
C ASP A 203 -11.70 13.15 4.50
N LYS A 204 -11.85 12.20 3.56
CA LYS A 204 -11.43 10.81 3.76
C LYS A 204 -9.93 10.71 4.04
N VAL A 205 -9.08 11.44 3.32
CA VAL A 205 -7.64 11.43 3.57
C VAL A 205 -7.31 11.94 4.97
N SER A 206 -7.91 13.05 5.40
CA SER A 206 -7.62 13.70 6.68
C SER A 206 -8.04 12.88 7.91
N ASP A 207 -9.13 12.13 7.76
CA ASP A 207 -9.64 11.22 8.78
C ASP A 207 -9.10 9.79 8.66
N LYS A 208 -8.18 9.57 7.71
CA LYS A 208 -7.56 8.27 7.40
C LYS A 208 -8.58 7.19 7.07
N TYR A 209 -9.48 7.49 6.15
CA TYR A 209 -10.36 6.51 5.54
C TYR A 209 -9.93 6.16 4.12
N ALA A 210 -10.08 4.90 3.77
CA ALA A 210 -9.83 4.35 2.44
C ALA A 210 -10.93 3.35 2.06
N ASN A 211 -11.01 2.97 0.79
CA ASN A 211 -11.88 1.88 0.37
C ASN A 211 -11.08 0.60 0.20
N LEU A 212 -11.74 -0.55 0.38
CA LEU A 212 -11.24 -1.81 -0.14
C LEU A 212 -11.32 -1.79 -1.67
N ILE A 213 -10.24 -2.20 -2.31
CA ILE A 213 -10.22 -2.41 -3.74
C ILE A 213 -9.63 -3.78 -3.98
N GLU A 214 -10.48 -4.68 -4.47
CA GLU A 214 -10.16 -6.07 -4.66
C GLU A 214 -9.16 -6.25 -5.79
N GLN A 215 -7.88 -6.25 -5.46
CA GLN A 215 -6.79 -6.44 -6.42
C GLN A 215 -5.61 -7.21 -5.85
N LYS A 216 -4.72 -7.64 -6.75
CA LYS A 216 -3.55 -8.46 -6.47
C LYS A 216 -2.64 -7.86 -5.37
N ASP A 217 -2.61 -6.54 -5.24
CA ASP A 217 -1.78 -5.84 -4.25
C ASP A 217 -2.50 -5.54 -2.93
N PHE A 218 -3.81 -5.85 -2.81
CA PHE A 218 -4.60 -5.65 -1.59
C PHE A 218 -3.94 -6.24 -0.35
N TYR A 219 -3.54 -7.50 -0.44
CA TYR A 219 -2.89 -8.22 0.65
C TYR A 219 -1.54 -7.60 1.05
N GLU A 220 -0.89 -6.84 0.17
CA GLU A 220 0.34 -6.13 0.50
C GLU A 220 0.08 -4.74 1.07
N GLN A 221 -0.89 -4.01 0.51
CA GLN A 221 -1.16 -2.62 0.84
C GLN A 221 -2.00 -2.46 2.11
N TYR A 222 -3.00 -3.32 2.33
CA TYR A 222 -3.87 -3.25 3.51
C TYR A 222 -3.06 -3.28 4.83
N PRO A 223 -2.12 -4.23 5.06
CA PRO A 223 -1.27 -4.23 6.25
C PRO A 223 -0.49 -2.95 6.49
N LYS A 224 -0.06 -2.27 5.43
CA LYS A 224 0.70 -1.02 5.53
C LYS A 224 -0.22 0.13 5.95
N MET A 225 -1.38 0.22 5.33
CA MET A 225 -2.37 1.27 5.58
C MET A 225 -3.03 1.13 6.96
N GLN A 226 -3.40 -0.09 7.38
CA GLN A 226 -3.95 -0.34 8.71
C GLN A 226 -2.97 0.09 9.82
N ARG A 227 -1.68 -0.24 9.68
CA ARG A 227 -0.64 0.22 10.63
C ARG A 227 -0.42 1.73 10.64
N ARG A 228 -0.77 2.42 9.55
CA ARG A 228 -0.78 3.89 9.49
C ARG A 228 -2.07 4.48 10.09
N GLY A 229 -2.96 3.65 10.61
CA GLY A 229 -4.22 4.04 11.25
C GLY A 229 -5.37 4.26 10.27
N PHE A 230 -5.27 3.75 9.04
CA PHE A 230 -6.38 3.83 8.10
C PHE A 230 -7.49 2.84 8.44
N LYS A 231 -8.73 3.29 8.32
CA LYS A 231 -9.95 2.48 8.39
C LYS A 231 -10.57 2.33 7.00
N PHE A 232 -11.33 1.26 6.79
CA PHE A 232 -11.77 0.86 5.46
C PHE A 232 -13.29 0.79 5.33
N TYR A 233 -13.79 1.35 4.24
CA TYR A 233 -15.12 1.09 3.70
C TYR A 233 -15.05 -0.12 2.76
N GLU A 234 -16.14 -0.87 2.66
CA GLU A 234 -16.23 -1.98 1.70
C GLU A 234 -16.07 -1.48 0.25
N SER A 235 -16.70 -0.35 -0.08
CA SER A 235 -16.56 0.29 -1.39
C SER A 235 -16.93 1.77 -1.32
N ASP A 236 -16.77 2.50 -2.43
CA ASP A 236 -17.30 3.87 -2.52
C ASP A 236 -18.83 3.94 -2.52
N LEU A 237 -19.49 2.84 -2.89
CA LEU A 237 -20.94 2.75 -2.96
C LEU A 237 -21.55 2.30 -1.62
N ASN A 238 -20.74 1.70 -0.74
CA ASN A 238 -21.13 1.31 0.60
C ASN A 238 -20.34 2.11 1.64
N PRO A 239 -20.92 3.17 2.23
CA PRO A 239 -20.22 4.06 3.15
C PRO A 239 -20.02 3.47 4.55
N ASP A 240 -20.45 2.23 4.80
CA ASP A 240 -20.30 1.62 6.11
C ASP A 240 -18.85 1.19 6.34
N LEU A 241 -18.32 1.56 7.50
CA LEU A 241 -17.00 1.14 7.94
C LEU A 241 -17.04 -0.35 8.26
N MET A 242 -16.08 -1.09 7.72
CA MET A 242 -15.95 -2.49 8.01
C MET A 242 -15.44 -2.70 9.43
N THR A 243 -16.10 -3.62 10.12
CA THR A 243 -15.66 -4.17 11.40
C THR A 243 -14.40 -5.01 11.21
N ASP A 244 -13.67 -5.27 12.31
CA ASP A 244 -12.50 -6.14 12.28
C ASP A 244 -12.86 -7.55 11.79
N ASP A 245 -14.04 -8.07 12.16
CA ASP A 245 -14.52 -9.38 11.71
C ASP A 245 -14.79 -9.43 10.22
N GLU A 246 -15.43 -8.39 9.66
CA GLU A 246 -15.64 -8.27 8.21
C GLU A 246 -14.32 -8.17 7.46
N MET A 247 -13.35 -7.40 8.00
CA MET A 247 -12.03 -7.27 7.43
C MET A 247 -11.23 -8.58 7.46
N ILE A 248 -11.30 -9.34 8.55
CA ILE A 248 -10.72 -10.68 8.67
C ILE A 248 -11.32 -11.59 7.59
N ASN A 249 -12.63 -11.57 7.43
CA ASN A 249 -13.33 -12.41 6.45
C ASN A 249 -12.94 -12.06 5.04
N TYR A 250 -12.85 -10.78 4.73
CA TYR A 250 -12.43 -10.31 3.42
C TYR A 250 -10.97 -10.70 3.15
N TYR A 251 -10.07 -10.44 4.10
CA TYR A 251 -8.64 -10.69 3.93
C TYR A 251 -8.30 -12.19 3.86
N PHE A 252 -9.02 -13.02 4.61
CA PHE A 252 -8.79 -14.47 4.63
C PHE A 252 -9.89 -15.26 3.93
N ARG A 253 -10.65 -14.66 3.01
CA ARG A 253 -11.73 -15.35 2.27
C ARG A 253 -11.31 -16.63 1.54
N SER A 254 -10.03 -16.77 1.23
CA SER A 254 -9.46 -17.96 0.58
C SER A 254 -8.79 -18.94 1.55
N SER A 255 -8.88 -18.70 2.86
CA SER A 255 -8.24 -19.53 3.89
C SER A 255 -9.19 -19.80 5.05
N ASP A 256 -9.22 -21.05 5.50
CA ASP A 256 -9.99 -21.39 6.70
C ASP A 256 -9.30 -20.82 7.95
N ILE A 257 -10.07 -20.37 8.93
CA ILE A 257 -9.54 -19.89 10.22
C ILE A 257 -9.90 -20.91 11.29
N ILE A 258 -8.89 -21.46 11.95
CA ILE A 258 -9.03 -22.52 12.94
C ILE A 258 -8.45 -22.02 14.26
N LYS A 259 -9.29 -21.72 15.26
CA LYS A 259 -8.80 -21.38 16.59
C LYS A 259 -8.69 -22.63 17.45
N VAL A 260 -7.57 -22.80 18.13
CA VAL A 260 -7.27 -24.03 18.86
C VAL A 260 -6.72 -23.77 20.25
N SER A 261 -6.87 -24.74 21.15
CA SER A 261 -6.09 -24.86 22.38
C SER A 261 -4.94 -25.86 22.21
N CYS A 262 -3.82 -25.63 22.90
CA CYS A 262 -2.73 -26.62 22.94
C CYS A 262 -3.02 -27.67 24.01
N ASP A 263 -3.12 -28.93 23.60
CA ASP A 263 -3.30 -30.04 24.54
C ASP A 263 -1.96 -30.68 24.94
N ASN A 264 -0.92 -30.49 24.11
CA ASN A 264 0.37 -31.12 24.31
C ASN A 264 1.55 -30.24 23.86
N ASP A 265 2.07 -29.45 24.79
CA ASP A 265 3.21 -28.54 24.57
C ASP A 265 4.50 -29.26 24.13
N MET A 266 4.65 -30.55 24.40
CA MET A 266 5.82 -31.33 23.99
C MET A 266 5.99 -31.38 22.46
N TYR A 267 4.89 -31.19 21.72
CA TYR A 267 4.91 -31.14 20.25
C TYR A 267 5.24 -29.76 19.67
N LYS A 268 5.30 -28.68 20.47
CA LYS A 268 5.85 -27.38 20.03
C LYS A 268 7.31 -27.50 19.58
N ILE A 269 8.07 -28.42 20.17
CA ILE A 269 9.46 -28.73 19.77
C ILE A 269 9.51 -29.40 18.39
N HIS A 270 8.50 -30.20 18.04
CA HIS A 270 8.42 -30.99 16.80
C HIS A 270 7.97 -30.16 15.60
N MET A 271 7.31 -29.02 15.83
CA MET A 271 6.88 -28.05 14.81
C MET A 271 8.03 -27.26 14.15
N LYS A 272 9.27 -27.48 14.59
CA LYS A 272 10.46 -26.92 13.93
C LYS A 272 10.78 -27.61 12.58
N MET A 273 10.14 -28.73 12.27
CA MET A 273 10.27 -29.45 11.00
C MET A 273 8.90 -29.46 10.30
N ASN A 274 8.87 -29.25 8.99
CA ASN A 274 7.65 -29.38 8.20
C ASN A 274 7.04 -30.77 8.43
N ARG A 275 5.84 -30.84 9.02
CA ARG A 275 5.15 -32.10 9.33
C ARG A 275 3.71 -32.05 8.90
N GLU A 276 3.23 -33.23 8.53
CA GLU A 276 1.85 -33.52 8.20
C GLU A 276 1.03 -33.63 9.50
N PHE A 277 -0.18 -33.10 9.44
CA PHE A 277 -1.16 -33.11 10.52
C PHE A 277 -2.52 -33.47 9.97
N ILE A 278 -3.31 -34.14 10.80
CA ILE A 278 -4.68 -34.49 10.45
C ILE A 278 -5.61 -33.93 11.49
N MET A 279 -6.60 -33.18 11.03
CA MET A 279 -7.75 -32.81 11.81
C MET A 279 -8.76 -33.95 11.70
N ASP A 280 -9.16 -34.51 12.84
CA ASP A 280 -10.27 -35.45 12.99
C ASP A 280 -11.08 -35.13 14.25
N ASN A 281 -12.42 -35.05 14.13
CA ASN A 281 -13.33 -34.82 15.26
C ASN A 281 -12.91 -33.68 16.21
N ASN A 282 -12.71 -32.47 15.66
CA ASN A 282 -12.23 -31.27 16.38
C ASN A 282 -10.89 -31.44 17.09
N LYS A 283 -10.10 -32.45 16.74
CA LYS A 283 -8.75 -32.67 17.26
C LYS A 283 -7.76 -32.68 16.13
N ILE A 284 -6.55 -32.22 16.39
CA ILE A 284 -5.47 -32.19 15.40
C ILE A 284 -4.33 -33.06 15.90
N PHE A 285 -3.98 -34.05 15.09
CA PHE A 285 -2.97 -35.06 15.38
C PHE A 285 -1.74 -34.83 14.48
N CYS A 286 -0.55 -35.02 15.03
CA CYS A 286 0.68 -35.05 14.24
C CYS A 286 0.83 -36.41 13.56
N MET A 287 1.20 -36.42 12.29
CA MET A 287 1.64 -37.64 11.60
C MET A 287 3.08 -38.00 12.00
N THR A 288 3.29 -39.29 12.23
CA THR A 288 4.60 -39.89 12.47
C THR A 288 5.30 -40.22 11.15
N ARG A 289 6.60 -40.53 11.21
CA ARG A 289 7.40 -40.92 10.02
C ARG A 289 6.86 -42.16 9.32
N THR A 290 6.09 -43.01 10.01
CA THR A 290 5.45 -44.20 9.44
C THR A 290 4.07 -43.91 8.84
N ARG A 291 3.71 -42.63 8.66
CA ARG A 291 2.38 -42.18 8.20
C ARG A 291 1.23 -42.66 9.08
N ARG A 292 1.48 -42.79 10.38
CA ARG A 292 0.46 -43.04 11.42
C ARG A 292 0.29 -41.82 12.31
N TYR A 293 -0.90 -41.57 12.83
CA TYR A 293 -1.13 -40.49 13.80
C TYR A 293 -0.50 -40.81 15.15
N VAL A 294 -0.09 -39.78 15.88
CA VAL A 294 0.14 -39.87 17.33
C VAL A 294 -1.22 -40.07 18.01
N GLU A 295 -1.32 -41.00 18.95
CA GLU A 295 -2.58 -41.29 19.67
C GLU A 295 -3.13 -40.08 20.44
N ASN A 296 -2.24 -39.22 20.95
CA ASN A 296 -2.62 -38.01 21.66
C ASN A 296 -2.73 -36.82 20.69
N PRO A 297 -3.83 -36.05 20.75
CA PRO A 297 -3.97 -34.82 19.98
C PRO A 297 -2.92 -33.80 20.40
N VAL A 298 -2.48 -32.99 19.45
CA VAL A 298 -1.61 -31.83 19.68
C VAL A 298 -2.46 -30.60 20.01
N PHE A 299 -3.59 -30.47 19.32
CA PHE A 299 -4.52 -29.37 19.51
C PHE A 299 -5.97 -29.85 19.54
N THR A 300 -6.79 -29.10 20.26
CA THR A 300 -8.25 -29.17 20.19
C THR A 300 -8.78 -27.92 19.51
N VAL A 301 -9.64 -28.10 18.51
CA VAL A 301 -10.32 -27.04 17.78
C VAL A 301 -11.43 -26.48 18.65
N THR A 302 -11.33 -25.18 18.92
CA THR A 302 -12.28 -24.42 19.74
C THR A 302 -13.24 -23.60 18.88
N GLU A 303 -12.77 -23.16 17.70
CA GLU A 303 -13.58 -22.44 16.72
C GLU A 303 -13.08 -22.79 15.33
N LEU A 304 -14.01 -23.05 14.41
CA LEU A 304 -13.70 -23.36 13.02
C LEU A 304 -14.55 -22.48 12.11
N LYS A 305 -13.88 -21.71 11.27
CA LYS A 305 -14.50 -20.92 10.21
C LYS A 305 -13.99 -21.38 8.86
N ILE A 306 -14.91 -21.91 8.05
CA ILE A 306 -14.60 -22.48 6.74
C ILE A 306 -14.99 -21.47 5.66
N THR A 307 -14.12 -21.25 4.67
CA THR A 307 -14.34 -20.24 3.62
C THR A 307 -14.49 -20.81 2.21
N LYS A 308 -13.92 -21.99 1.90
CA LYS A 308 -13.96 -22.56 0.54
C LYS A 308 -14.45 -24.01 0.39
N TYR A 309 -14.45 -24.81 1.46
CA TYR A 309 -14.87 -26.21 1.41
C TYR A 309 -16.09 -26.45 2.29
N VAL A 310 -17.26 -26.07 1.78
CA VAL A 310 -18.52 -26.58 2.32
C VAL A 310 -18.73 -27.95 1.66
N ASP A 311 -18.22 -29.01 2.28
CA ASP A 311 -18.87 -30.30 2.08
C ASP A 311 -20.32 -30.13 2.55
N THR A 312 -21.27 -30.63 1.76
CA THR A 312 -22.72 -30.44 1.93
C THR A 312 -23.27 -30.91 3.27
N ASP A 313 -22.45 -31.60 4.07
CA ASP A 313 -22.70 -31.89 5.46
C ASP A 313 -21.68 -31.11 6.28
N ASN A 314 -22.16 -30.25 7.19
CA ASN A 314 -21.38 -29.34 8.06
C ASN A 314 -20.43 -30.07 9.06
N THR A 315 -20.01 -31.28 8.71
CA THR A 315 -19.17 -32.23 9.42
C THR A 315 -17.96 -32.57 8.55
N CYS A 316 -17.14 -31.58 8.20
CA CYS A 316 -15.82 -31.86 7.64
C CYS A 316 -14.93 -32.36 8.78
N THR A 317 -15.03 -33.66 9.09
CA THR A 317 -14.28 -34.28 10.18
C THR A 317 -12.82 -34.45 9.80
N TYR A 318 -12.49 -34.78 8.54
CA TYR A 318 -11.12 -35.13 8.14
C TYR A 318 -10.44 -34.07 7.28
N ARG A 319 -9.30 -33.53 7.73
CA ARG A 319 -8.45 -32.64 6.92
C ARG A 319 -6.97 -32.96 7.06
N HIS A 320 -6.32 -33.30 5.95
CA HIS A 320 -4.88 -33.53 5.91
C HIS A 320 -4.14 -32.25 5.52
N MET A 321 -3.19 -31.81 6.34
CA MET A 321 -2.51 -30.53 6.13
C MET A 321 -1.03 -30.57 6.54
N ASN A 322 -0.20 -29.81 5.83
CA ASN A 322 1.12 -29.42 6.33
C ASN A 322 0.98 -28.14 7.17
N MET A 323 1.61 -28.11 8.35
CA MET A 323 1.56 -26.97 9.26
C MET A 323 2.93 -26.33 9.44
N PHE A 324 2.98 -25.00 9.41
CA PHE A 324 4.20 -24.21 9.46
C PHE A 324 4.12 -23.11 10.51
N VAL A 325 5.12 -23.04 11.39
CA VAL A 325 5.25 -21.94 12.36
C VAL A 325 5.45 -20.63 11.60
N CYS A 326 4.60 -19.63 11.87
CA CYS A 326 4.80 -18.31 11.28
C CYS A 326 5.99 -17.59 11.93
N LYS A 327 7.09 -17.48 11.18
CA LYS A 327 8.28 -16.70 11.59
C LYS A 327 8.26 -15.26 11.09
N SER A 328 7.32 -14.91 10.20
CA SER A 328 7.27 -13.58 9.61
C SER A 328 6.86 -12.53 10.65
N LYS A 329 7.63 -11.45 10.74
CA LYS A 329 7.27 -10.27 11.55
C LYS A 329 6.17 -9.42 10.89
N THR A 330 5.94 -9.62 9.60
CA THR A 330 4.99 -8.85 8.78
C THR A 330 3.78 -9.66 8.35
N CYS A 331 3.57 -10.85 8.93
CA CYS A 331 2.38 -11.65 8.64
C CYS A 331 1.10 -10.88 9.00
N ALA A 332 0.14 -10.87 8.08
CA ALA A 332 -1.13 -10.17 8.26
C ALA A 332 -1.98 -10.75 9.41
N VAL A 333 -1.80 -12.03 9.77
CA VAL A 333 -2.48 -12.61 10.94
C VAL A 333 -2.12 -11.85 12.22
N LYS A 334 -0.88 -11.36 12.35
CA LYS A 334 -0.45 -10.54 13.50
C LYS A 334 -1.11 -9.16 13.56
N LEU A 335 -1.75 -8.70 12.48
CA LEU A 335 -2.52 -7.45 12.51
C LEU A 335 -3.84 -7.63 13.25
N PHE A 336 -4.45 -8.81 13.10
CA PHE A 336 -5.76 -9.14 13.66
C PHE A 336 -5.63 -9.89 15.00
N TYR A 337 -4.55 -10.65 15.16
CA TYR A 337 -4.26 -11.49 16.35
C TYR A 337 -2.81 -11.25 16.81
N PRO A 338 -2.48 -10.05 17.34
CA PRO A 338 -1.10 -9.66 17.61
C PRO A 338 -0.41 -10.52 18.69
N GLU A 339 -1.16 -10.95 19.70
CA GLU A 339 -0.64 -11.67 20.86
C GLU A 339 -0.73 -13.21 20.75
N SER A 340 -1.32 -13.70 19.65
CA SER A 340 -1.56 -15.12 19.43
C SER A 340 -0.44 -15.75 18.62
N GLU A 341 0.05 -16.89 19.10
CA GLU A 341 0.84 -17.79 18.25
C GLU A 341 -0.06 -18.30 17.12
N HIS A 342 0.48 -18.38 15.91
CA HIS A 342 -0.28 -18.90 14.77
C HIS A 342 0.61 -19.65 13.79
N TYR A 343 -0.06 -20.46 12.99
CA TYR A 343 0.52 -21.37 12.03
C TYR A 343 -0.18 -21.21 10.70
N HIS A 344 0.59 -21.26 9.62
CA HIS A 344 0.03 -21.36 8.28
C HIS A 344 -0.06 -22.84 7.91
N CYS A 345 -1.19 -23.23 7.35
CA CYS A 345 -1.46 -24.59 6.94
C CYS A 345 -1.73 -24.64 5.45
N VAL A 346 -1.26 -25.70 4.80
CA VAL A 346 -1.59 -26.02 3.40
C VAL A 346 -2.27 -27.37 3.39
N TYR A 347 -3.46 -27.46 2.80
CA TYR A 347 -4.14 -28.74 2.65
C TYR A 347 -3.38 -29.62 1.65
N ILE A 348 -3.24 -30.89 2.01
CA ILE A 348 -2.59 -31.89 1.16
C ILE A 348 -3.69 -32.56 0.35
N THR A 349 -3.66 -32.30 -0.96
CA THR A 349 -4.51 -32.95 -1.96
C THR A 349 -3.69 -33.96 -2.75
N ASP A 350 -4.32 -35.00 -3.29
CA ASP A 350 -3.65 -36.06 -4.04
C ASP A 350 -3.04 -35.58 -5.39
N ASP A 351 -3.40 -34.38 -5.86
CA ASP A 351 -2.83 -33.78 -7.07
C ASP A 351 -1.55 -32.97 -6.79
N GLU A 352 -0.51 -33.29 -7.55
CA GLU A 352 0.87 -32.86 -7.38
C GLU A 352 1.12 -31.34 -7.40
N ASN A 353 2.01 -30.92 -6.50
CA ASN A 353 3.04 -29.88 -6.65
C ASN A 353 2.69 -28.59 -7.41
N ILE A 354 2.52 -27.49 -6.67
CA ILE A 354 3.35 -26.26 -6.72
C ILE A 354 2.66 -25.25 -5.77
N TYR A 355 3.30 -24.84 -4.67
CA TYR A 355 2.77 -23.75 -3.85
C TYR A 355 3.85 -22.72 -3.51
N ASP A 356 3.57 -21.48 -3.91
CA ASP A 356 4.19 -20.28 -3.38
C ASP A 356 3.64 -20.05 -1.96
N TYR A 357 4.46 -20.37 -0.95
CA TYR A 357 4.13 -20.32 0.47
C TYR A 357 3.70 -18.94 1.00
N SER A 358 3.86 -17.90 0.19
CA SER A 358 3.44 -16.53 0.55
C SER A 358 1.97 -16.23 0.24
N LYS A 359 1.27 -17.11 -0.49
CA LYS A 359 -0.12 -16.94 -0.90
C LYS A 359 -0.93 -18.16 -0.50
N SER A 360 -1.60 -18.09 0.65
CA SER A 360 -2.44 -19.13 1.24
C SER A 360 -3.78 -19.31 0.51
N GLU A 361 -3.79 -19.29 -0.83
CA GLU A 361 -5.04 -19.27 -1.60
C GLU A 361 -5.88 -20.56 -1.46
N ASN A 362 -5.29 -21.65 -0.94
CA ASN A 362 -5.93 -22.95 -0.67
C ASN A 362 -5.43 -23.59 0.66
N GLY A 363 -5.49 -22.85 1.78
CA GLY A 363 -4.96 -23.31 3.06
C GLY A 363 -5.81 -22.95 4.27
N ALA A 364 -5.22 -23.08 5.46
CA ALA A 364 -5.83 -22.64 6.70
C ALA A 364 -4.83 -21.84 7.55
N ILE A 365 -5.36 -21.04 8.46
CA ILE A 365 -4.61 -20.31 9.47
C ILE A 365 -5.06 -20.84 10.82
N LEU A 366 -4.13 -21.46 11.53
CA LEU A 366 -4.38 -22.00 12.85
C LEU A 366 -3.88 -21.01 13.90
N ILE A 367 -4.77 -20.57 14.79
CA ILE A 367 -4.52 -19.53 15.79
C ILE A 367 -4.62 -20.17 17.17
N LEU A 368 -3.57 -20.03 17.97
CA LEU A 368 -3.55 -20.53 19.33
C LEU A 368 -4.27 -19.55 20.26
N ASN A 369 -5.37 -20.01 20.85
CA ASN A 369 -6.02 -19.31 21.95
C ASN A 369 -5.17 -19.53 23.21
N LYS A 370 -4.85 -18.44 23.90
CA LYS A 370 -4.20 -18.47 25.21
C LYS A 370 -5.22 -18.71 26.30
#